data_AF-A0A1I7K7X9-F1
#
_entry.id   AF-A0A1I7K7X9-F1
#
_cell.length_a   1.000
_cell.length_b   1.000
_cell.length_c   1.000
_cell.angle_alpha   90.00
_cell.angle_beta   90.00
_cell.angle_gamma   90.00
#
_symmetry.space_group_name_H-M   'P 1'
#
loop_
_entity.id
_entity.type
_entity.pdbx_description
1 polymer ?
#
loop_
_entity_poly.entity_id
_entity_poly.type
_entity_poly.pdbx_seq_one_letter_code
_entity_poly.pdbx_strand_id
1 'polypeptide(L)'
;MPAVRPPIARPLRPRRPLADSFRFALDGICHALITERNMKIHFAAGGLLLLWCLAVRPPAALVLWALAAVHAVIALELVNTAVERVTDLATGGTARALAGVAKDVAAGAVLIVSMGALGVGIYLGVSSYPWRWRLFSSAHPLGAVESLWGLSVLCFLAVRSVLQRKRLGWDDGEGGNE
;
A
#
# COMPACT_ATOMS: atom_id res chain seq x y z
N MET A 1 29.69 -32.25 -41.07
CA MET A 1 29.13 -31.10 -40.32
C MET A 1 27.62 -31.30 -40.20
N PRO A 2 27.04 -31.35 -39.00
CA PRO A 2 25.58 -31.44 -38.87
C PRO A 2 24.94 -30.11 -39.28
N ALA A 3 23.84 -30.18 -40.04
CA ALA A 3 23.10 -29.02 -40.50
C ALA A 3 22.50 -28.25 -39.31
N VAL A 4 22.82 -26.96 -39.20
CA VAL A 4 22.18 -26.03 -38.26
C VAL A 4 20.71 -25.91 -38.66
N ARG A 5 19.80 -26.37 -37.81
CA ARG A 5 18.36 -26.23 -38.07
C ARG A 5 17.99 -24.75 -38.08
N PRO A 6 17.22 -24.26 -39.06
CA PRO A 6 16.76 -22.89 -39.06
C PRO A 6 15.89 -22.62 -37.81
N PRO A 7 15.94 -21.40 -37.24
CA PRO A 7 15.12 -21.05 -36.09
C PRO A 7 13.64 -21.23 -36.40
N ILE A 8 12.93 -21.97 -35.54
CA ILE A 8 11.49 -22.17 -35.63
C ILE A 8 10.82 -20.81 -35.42
N ALA A 9 10.22 -20.26 -36.46
CA ALA A 9 9.41 -19.05 -36.34
C ALA A 9 8.22 -19.34 -35.40
N ARG A 10 8.25 -18.80 -34.19
CA ARG A 10 7.09 -18.85 -33.30
C ARG A 10 6.06 -17.85 -33.84
N PRO A 11 4.79 -18.25 -34.02
CA PRO A 11 3.75 -17.29 -34.37
C PRO A 11 3.70 -16.21 -33.28
N LEU A 12 3.70 -14.94 -33.68
CA LEU A 12 3.49 -13.84 -32.76
C LEU A 12 2.13 -14.06 -32.11
N ARG A 13 2.08 -14.14 -30.77
CA ARG A 13 0.79 -14.23 -30.06
C ARG A 13 -0.09 -13.08 -30.55
N PRO A 14 -1.32 -13.35 -31.01
CA PRO A 14 -2.21 -12.28 -31.45
C PRO A 14 -2.36 -11.25 -30.33
N ARG A 15 -2.31 -9.96 -30.68
CA ARG A 15 -2.53 -8.88 -29.71
C ARG A 15 -3.90 -9.10 -29.09
N ARG A 16 -3.91 -9.31 -27.77
CA ARG A 16 -5.16 -9.48 -27.04
C ARG A 16 -5.98 -8.19 -27.11
N PRO A 17 -7.31 -8.28 -27.13
CA PRO A 17 -8.18 -7.12 -27.02
C PRO A 17 -7.79 -6.25 -25.81
N LEU A 18 -7.84 -4.93 -25.96
CA LEU A 18 -7.54 -4.00 -24.86
C LEU A 18 -8.40 -4.29 -23.62
N ALA A 19 -9.67 -4.64 -23.82
CA ALA A 19 -10.58 -5.02 -22.76
C ALA A 19 -10.06 -6.18 -21.90
N ASP A 20 -9.44 -7.19 -22.51
CA ASP A 20 -8.89 -8.32 -21.77
C ASP A 20 -7.68 -7.92 -20.93
N SER A 21 -6.83 -7.02 -21.43
CA SER A 21 -5.70 -6.48 -20.65
C SER A 21 -6.16 -5.72 -19.41
N PHE A 22 -7.22 -4.90 -19.51
CA PHE A 22 -7.82 -4.23 -18.37
C PHE A 22 -8.42 -5.21 -17.37
N ARG A 23 -9.12 -6.25 -17.84
CA ARG A 23 -9.67 -7.30 -16.97
C ARG A 23 -8.58 -8.00 -16.18
N PHE A 24 -7.48 -8.41 -16.83
CA PHE A 24 -6.36 -9.05 -16.11
C PHE A 24 -5.69 -8.12 -15.10
N ALA A 25 -5.54 -6.83 -15.42
CA ALA A 25 -4.99 -5.85 -14.48
C ALA A 25 -5.91 -5.68 -13.25
N LEU A 26 -7.23 -5.59 -13.47
CA LEU A 26 -8.22 -5.50 -12.41
C LEU A 26 -8.25 -6.77 -11.55
N ASP A 27 -8.21 -7.95 -12.16
CA ASP A 27 -8.13 -9.22 -11.44
C ASP A 27 -6.87 -9.28 -10.57
N GLY A 28 -5.73 -8.78 -11.06
CA GLY A 28 -4.50 -8.66 -10.28
C GLY A 28 -4.63 -7.73 -9.08
N ILE A 29 -5.25 -6.55 -9.26
CA ILE A 29 -5.52 -5.61 -8.16
C ILE A 29 -6.46 -6.23 -7.13
N CYS A 30 -7.56 -6.85 -7.58
CA CYS A 30 -8.53 -7.53 -6.72
C CYS A 30 -7.88 -8.68 -5.95
N HIS A 31 -7.05 -9.48 -6.60
CA HIS A 31 -6.31 -10.56 -5.95
C HIS A 31 -5.44 -10.01 -4.82
N ALA A 32 -4.61 -9.00 -5.10
CA ALA A 32 -3.74 -8.40 -4.11
C ALA A 32 -4.52 -7.75 -2.95
N LEU A 33 -5.65 -7.09 -3.22
CA LEU A 33 -6.51 -6.52 -2.18
C LEU A 33 -7.10 -7.60 -1.25
N ILE A 34 -7.41 -8.77 -1.77
CA ILE A 34 -7.99 -9.87 -1.00
C ILE A 34 -6.91 -10.64 -0.23
N THR A 35 -5.75 -10.91 -0.84
CA THR A 35 -4.70 -11.75 -0.22
C THR A 35 -3.77 -10.96 0.68
N GLU A 36 -3.37 -9.74 0.30
CA GLU A 36 -2.27 -9.04 0.97
C GLU A 36 -2.77 -8.14 2.09
N ARG A 37 -2.24 -8.36 3.30
CA ARG A 37 -2.62 -7.59 4.49
C ARG A 37 -2.22 -6.12 4.39
N ASN A 38 -1.01 -5.85 3.91
CA ASN A 38 -0.51 -4.48 3.74
C ASN A 38 -1.36 -3.70 2.73
N MET A 39 -1.77 -4.36 1.64
CA MET A 39 -2.64 -3.75 0.64
C MET A 39 -3.99 -3.30 1.23
N LYS A 40 -4.60 -4.12 2.11
CA LYS A 40 -5.81 -3.73 2.86
C LYS A 40 -5.59 -2.51 3.73
N ILE A 41 -4.45 -2.43 4.41
CA ILE A 41 -4.10 -1.29 5.28
C ILE A 41 -3.93 -0.02 4.44
N HIS A 42 -3.17 -0.08 3.35
CA HIS A 42 -2.95 1.08 2.46
C HIS A 42 -4.25 1.56 1.82
N PHE A 43 -5.12 0.63 1.37
CA PHE A 43 -6.41 0.99 0.79
C PHE A 43 -7.36 1.61 1.83
N ALA A 44 -7.39 1.06 3.07
CA ALA A 44 -8.18 1.63 4.16
C ALA A 44 -7.68 3.02 4.55
N ALA A 45 -6.37 3.22 4.68
CA ALA A 45 -5.76 4.51 4.98
C ALA A 45 -6.06 5.54 3.87
N GLY A 46 -5.95 5.15 2.60
CA GLY A 46 -6.34 6.00 1.47
C GLY A 46 -7.83 6.36 1.48
N GLY A 47 -8.70 5.41 1.80
CA GLY A 47 -10.14 5.64 1.95
C GLY A 47 -10.47 6.63 3.07
N LEU A 48 -9.83 6.50 4.24
CA LEU A 48 -9.98 7.44 5.35
C LEU A 48 -9.50 8.85 4.98
N LEU A 49 -8.37 8.95 4.27
CA LEU A 49 -7.84 10.22 3.78
C LEU A 49 -8.82 10.90 2.81
N LEU A 50 -9.44 10.14 1.91
CA LEU A 50 -10.46 10.64 0.99
C LEU A 50 -11.70 11.16 1.72
N LEU A 51 -12.22 10.39 2.69
CA LEU A 51 -13.34 10.82 3.52
C LEU A 51 -13.03 12.12 4.27
N TRP A 52 -11.80 12.23 4.80
CA TRP A 52 -11.33 13.45 5.44
C TRP A 52 -11.25 14.62 4.46
N CYS A 53 -10.73 14.42 3.25
CA CYS A 53 -10.71 15.45 2.19
C CYS A 53 -12.12 15.91 1.81
N LEU A 54 -13.10 15.01 1.77
CA LEU A 54 -14.50 15.37 1.50
C LEU A 54 -15.09 16.24 2.63
N ALA A 55 -14.74 15.96 3.88
CA ALA A 55 -15.22 16.70 5.05
C ALA A 55 -14.55 18.08 5.19
N VAL A 56 -13.22 18.14 5.09
CA VAL A 56 -12.43 19.36 5.32
C VAL A 56 -12.34 20.25 4.08
N ARG A 57 -12.52 19.69 2.88
CA ARG A 57 -12.45 20.37 1.58
C ARG A 57 -11.18 21.21 1.40
N PRO A 58 -9.99 20.60 1.50
CA PRO A 58 -8.74 21.30 1.27
C PRO A 58 -8.60 21.74 -0.20
N PRO A 59 -7.68 22.68 -0.50
CA PRO A 59 -7.39 23.09 -1.87
C PRO A 59 -7.15 21.89 -2.80
N ALA A 60 -7.71 21.93 -4.01
CA ALA A 60 -7.66 20.83 -4.97
C ALA A 60 -6.21 20.35 -5.25
N ALA A 61 -5.25 21.27 -5.28
CA ALA A 61 -3.84 20.93 -5.46
C ALA A 61 -3.32 19.99 -4.36
N LEU A 62 -3.69 20.20 -3.10
CA LEU A 62 -3.26 19.35 -1.99
C LEU A 62 -3.95 17.98 -2.03
N VAL A 63 -5.22 17.93 -2.44
CA VAL A 63 -5.95 16.67 -2.69
C VAL A 63 -5.27 15.85 -3.78
N LEU A 64 -4.83 16.49 -4.86
CA LEU A 64 -4.12 15.81 -5.95
C LEU A 64 -2.79 15.21 -5.47
N TRP A 65 -2.01 15.94 -4.66
CA TRP A 65 -0.78 15.41 -4.06
C TRP A 65 -1.05 14.22 -3.14
N ALA A 66 -2.08 14.31 -2.30
CA ALA A 66 -2.50 13.22 -1.42
C ALA A 66 -2.93 11.97 -2.22
N LEU A 67 -3.72 12.16 -3.27
CA LEU A 67 -4.13 11.10 -4.17
C LEU A 67 -2.94 10.45 -4.87
N ALA A 68 -2.03 11.25 -5.41
CA ALA A 68 -0.82 10.75 -6.08
C ALA A 68 0.04 9.91 -5.13
N ALA A 69 0.20 10.36 -3.88
CA ALA A 69 0.93 9.64 -2.85
C ALA A 69 0.30 8.28 -2.53
N VAL A 70 -1.03 8.23 -2.32
CA VAL A 70 -1.75 6.97 -2.08
C VAL A 70 -1.62 6.01 -3.27
N HIS A 71 -1.78 6.50 -4.50
CA HIS A 71 -1.61 5.68 -5.70
C HIS A 71 -0.20 5.13 -5.83
N ALA A 72 0.83 5.93 -5.52
CA ALA A 72 2.21 5.49 -5.56
C ALA A 72 2.47 4.34 -4.57
N VAL A 73 1.96 4.44 -3.34
CA VAL A 73 2.10 3.36 -2.34
C VAL A 73 1.41 2.08 -2.81
N ILE A 74 0.16 2.17 -3.29
CA ILE A 74 -0.62 1.03 -3.80
C ILE A 74 0.08 0.37 -4.99
N ALA A 75 0.59 1.17 -5.93
CA ALA A 75 1.31 0.66 -7.09
C ALA A 75 2.59 -0.08 -6.67
N LEU A 76 3.33 0.45 -5.70
CA LEU A 76 4.57 -0.16 -5.25
C LEU A 76 4.33 -1.42 -4.40
N GLU A 77 3.24 -1.47 -3.65
CA GLU A 77 2.79 -2.70 -2.97
C GLU A 77 2.47 -3.81 -3.97
N LEU A 78 1.79 -3.51 -5.08
CA LEU A 78 1.55 -4.47 -6.17
C LEU A 78 2.85 -4.97 -6.79
N VAL A 79 3.83 -4.09 -6.98
CA VAL A 79 5.16 -4.48 -7.45
C VAL A 79 5.87 -5.36 -6.43
N ASN A 80 5.79 -5.04 -5.13
CA ASN A 80 6.35 -5.87 -4.08
C ASN A 80 5.75 -7.29 -4.09
N THR A 81 4.43 -7.41 -4.16
CA THR A 81 3.77 -8.72 -4.28
C THR A 81 4.21 -9.46 -5.54
N ALA A 82 4.35 -8.77 -6.68
CA ALA A 82 4.83 -9.40 -7.91
C ALA A 82 6.27 -9.93 -7.76
N VAL A 83 7.16 -9.17 -7.11
CA VAL A 83 8.52 -9.61 -6.80
C VAL A 83 8.52 -10.82 -5.87
N GLU A 84 7.70 -10.82 -4.83
CA GLU A 84 7.53 -11.97 -3.94
C GLU A 84 7.12 -13.23 -4.72
N ARG A 85 6.08 -13.15 -5.55
CA ARG A 85 5.62 -14.32 -6.33
C ARG A 85 6.65 -14.80 -7.36
N VAL A 86 7.35 -13.89 -8.03
CA VAL A 86 8.41 -14.25 -9.00
C VAL A 86 9.60 -14.87 -8.29
N THR A 87 10.01 -14.34 -7.15
CA THR A 87 11.14 -14.89 -6.39
C THR A 87 10.80 -16.25 -5.80
N ASP A 88 9.59 -16.45 -5.26
CA ASP A 88 9.12 -17.76 -4.77
C ASP A 88 9.09 -18.82 -5.88
N LEU A 89 8.63 -18.42 -7.08
CA LEU A 89 8.66 -19.29 -8.25
C LEU A 89 10.10 -19.65 -8.65
N ALA A 90 11.01 -18.66 -8.66
CA ALA A 90 12.40 -18.85 -9.07
C ALA A 90 13.20 -19.73 -8.08
N THR A 91 12.86 -19.69 -6.78
CA THR A 91 13.50 -20.55 -5.78
C THR A 91 12.78 -21.88 -5.56
N GLY A 92 11.66 -22.13 -6.23
CA GLY A 92 10.83 -23.32 -6.01
C GLY A 92 10.33 -23.41 -4.57
N GLY A 93 10.06 -22.27 -3.93
CA GLY A 93 9.65 -22.19 -2.53
C GLY A 93 10.77 -22.46 -1.51
N THR A 94 12.02 -22.64 -1.95
CA THR A 94 13.16 -22.80 -1.02
C THR A 94 13.78 -21.45 -0.66
N ALA A 95 14.18 -21.28 0.60
CA ALA A 95 14.83 -20.05 1.03
C ALA A 95 16.25 -19.95 0.42
N ARG A 96 16.52 -18.84 -0.28
CA ARG A 96 17.86 -18.52 -0.82
C ARG A 96 18.22 -17.09 -0.43
N ALA A 97 19.46 -16.86 -0.02
CA ALA A 97 19.93 -15.56 0.45
C ALA A 97 19.62 -14.42 -0.55
N LEU A 98 19.84 -14.67 -1.85
CA LEU A 98 19.61 -13.68 -2.90
C LEU A 98 18.12 -13.32 -3.10
N ALA A 99 17.23 -14.28 -2.87
CA ALA A 99 15.78 -14.06 -2.92
C ALA A 99 15.31 -13.25 -1.70
N GLY A 100 15.92 -13.49 -0.53
CA GLY A 100 15.71 -12.67 0.67
C GLY A 100 16.06 -11.21 0.41
N VAL A 101 17.26 -10.94 -0.11
CA VAL A 101 17.70 -9.57 -0.45
C VAL A 101 16.74 -8.89 -1.45
N ALA A 102 16.27 -9.61 -2.48
CA ALA A 102 15.31 -9.05 -3.44
C ALA A 102 13.99 -8.64 -2.78
N LYS A 103 13.46 -9.48 -1.87
CA LYS A 103 12.25 -9.19 -1.09
C LYS A 103 12.46 -8.01 -0.13
N ASP A 104 13.59 -7.99 0.57
CA ASP A 104 13.91 -6.91 1.51
C ASP A 104 14.05 -5.55 0.80
N VAL A 105 14.66 -5.52 -0.39
CA VAL A 105 14.77 -4.31 -1.20
C VAL A 105 13.41 -3.84 -1.71
N ALA A 106 12.55 -4.77 -2.17
CA ALA A 106 11.20 -4.44 -2.60
C ALA A 106 10.35 -3.87 -1.45
N ALA A 107 10.39 -4.51 -0.28
CA ALA A 107 9.74 -4.01 0.92
C ALA A 107 10.30 -2.64 1.37
N GLY A 108 11.61 -2.44 1.25
CA GLY A 108 12.27 -1.16 1.51
C GLY A 108 11.78 -0.04 0.59
N ALA A 109 11.53 -0.34 -0.69
CA ALA A 109 10.96 0.63 -1.63
C ALA A 109 9.55 1.06 -1.23
N VAL A 110 8.68 0.11 -0.86
CA VAL A 110 7.34 0.40 -0.33
C VAL A 110 7.42 1.27 0.92
N LEU A 111 8.36 0.98 1.83
CA LEU A 111 8.54 1.74 3.06
C LEU A 111 8.89 3.21 2.78
N ILE A 112 9.84 3.46 1.88
CA ILE A 112 10.25 4.83 1.52
C ILE A 112 9.05 5.62 0.95
N VAL A 113 8.30 5.03 0.03
CA VAL A 113 7.13 5.70 -0.56
C VAL A 113 6.01 5.88 0.46
N SER A 114 5.82 4.92 1.36
CA SER A 114 4.85 5.04 2.46
C SER A 114 5.22 6.18 3.43
N MET A 115 6.51 6.37 3.72
CA MET A 115 6.98 7.52 4.51
C MET A 115 6.74 8.85 3.79
N GLY A 116 6.97 8.90 2.48
CA GLY A 116 6.65 10.06 1.66
C GLY A 116 5.15 10.39 1.68
N ALA A 117 4.30 9.38 1.53
CA ALA A 117 2.85 9.54 1.61
C ALA A 117 2.37 10.00 2.98
N LEU A 118 2.99 9.50 4.05
CA LEU A 118 2.75 9.99 5.41
C LEU A 118 3.12 11.48 5.52
N GLY A 119 4.27 11.89 4.97
CA GLY A 119 4.68 13.30 4.93
C GLY A 119 3.68 14.19 4.19
N VAL A 120 3.17 13.74 3.03
CA VAL A 120 2.11 14.45 2.30
C VAL A 120 0.83 14.55 3.12
N GLY A 121 0.41 13.47 3.80
CA GLY A 121 -0.76 13.48 4.67
C GLY A 121 -0.63 14.44 5.86
N ILE A 122 0.55 14.49 6.49
CA ILE A 122 0.85 15.44 7.57
C ILE A 122 0.82 16.88 7.03
N TYR A 123 1.49 17.14 5.90
CA TYR A 123 1.51 18.46 5.29
C TYR A 123 0.11 18.92 4.88
N LEU A 124 -0.69 18.01 4.31
CA LEU A 124 -2.10 18.25 4.00
C LEU A 124 -2.87 18.62 5.27
N GLY A 125 -2.74 17.84 6.34
CA GLY A 125 -3.38 18.12 7.62
C GLY A 125 -3.01 19.50 8.15
N VAL A 126 -1.72 19.80 8.27
CA VAL A 126 -1.19 21.08 8.79
C VAL A 126 -1.56 22.26 7.89
N SER A 127 -1.48 22.11 6.57
CA SER A 127 -1.80 23.17 5.60
C SER A 127 -3.29 23.40 5.44
N SER A 128 -4.10 22.41 5.81
CA SER A 128 -5.55 22.54 5.96
C SER A 128 -5.93 23.03 7.37
N TYR A 129 -4.95 23.20 8.25
CA TYR A 129 -5.16 23.71 9.60
C TYR A 129 -5.29 25.24 9.73
N PRO A 130 -5.29 26.06 8.65
CA PRO A 130 -5.84 27.41 8.74
C PRO A 130 -7.02 27.63 7.78
N TRP A 131 -8.19 27.02 8.06
CA TRP A 131 -9.47 27.31 7.38
C TRP A 131 -10.69 27.34 8.33
N ARG A 132 -10.73 28.16 9.38
CA ARG A 132 -10.69 29.63 9.36
C ARG A 132 -10.71 30.07 10.83
N TRP A 133 -10.18 31.25 11.16
CA TRP A 133 -10.37 31.95 12.45
C TRP A 133 -11.84 32.12 12.95
N ARG A 134 -12.83 31.45 12.34
CA ARG A 134 -14.25 31.36 12.76
C ARG A 134 -14.60 30.14 13.63
N LEU A 135 -13.73 29.13 13.74
CA LEU A 135 -13.94 28.00 14.69
C LEU A 135 -13.25 28.22 16.04
N PHE A 136 -12.28 29.15 16.09
CA PHE A 136 -11.57 29.56 17.31
C PHE A 136 -12.08 30.90 17.86
N SER A 137 -13.31 31.29 17.50
CA SER A 137 -14.13 32.22 18.29
C SER A 137 -14.80 31.39 19.39
N SER A 138 -15.18 31.99 20.53
CA SER A 138 -15.75 31.34 21.74
C SER A 138 -17.03 30.49 21.55
N ALA A 139 -17.43 30.19 20.31
CA ALA A 139 -18.72 29.62 19.94
C ALA A 139 -18.73 28.08 19.78
N HIS A 140 -17.60 27.38 19.54
CA HIS A 140 -17.64 25.92 19.25
C HIS A 140 -16.46 25.10 19.81
N PRO A 141 -16.53 24.60 21.06
CA PRO A 141 -15.51 23.71 21.67
C PRO A 141 -15.36 22.33 21.00
N LEU A 142 -16.30 21.96 20.11
CA LEU A 142 -16.33 20.66 19.43
C LEU A 142 -15.13 20.43 18.49
N GLY A 143 -14.57 21.48 17.88
CA GLY A 143 -13.44 21.34 16.94
C GLY A 143 -12.16 20.82 17.60
N ALA A 144 -11.89 21.20 18.85
CA ALA A 144 -10.74 20.69 19.60
C ALA A 144 -10.92 19.21 19.97
N VAL A 145 -12.16 18.81 20.27
CA VAL A 145 -12.50 17.42 20.61
C VAL A 145 -12.43 16.52 19.37
N GLU A 146 -12.86 16.98 18.21
CA GLU A 146 -12.76 16.23 16.95
C GLU A 146 -11.31 16.02 16.50
N SER A 147 -10.46 17.03 16.72
CA SER A 147 -9.02 16.95 16.43
C SER A 147 -8.33 15.88 17.31
N LEU A 148 -8.67 15.85 18.60
CA LEU A 148 -8.16 14.87 19.56
C LEU A 148 -8.71 13.46 19.28
N TRP A 149 -9.95 13.36 18.80
CA TRP A 149 -10.54 12.10 18.32
C TRP A 149 -9.85 11.56 17.06
N GLY A 150 -9.54 12.42 16.08
CA GLY A 150 -8.80 12.00 14.88
C GLY A 150 -7.41 11.46 15.20
N LEU A 151 -6.69 12.13 16.11
CA LEU A 151 -5.38 11.70 16.59
C LEU A 151 -5.45 10.41 17.42
N SER A 152 -6.47 10.24 18.25
CA SER A 152 -6.63 9.02 19.06
C SER A 152 -7.03 7.81 18.21
N VAL A 153 -7.83 7.98 17.16
CA VAL A 153 -8.16 6.91 16.20
C VAL A 153 -6.93 6.50 15.40
N LEU A 154 -6.14 7.46 14.89
CA LEU A 154 -4.87 7.17 14.22
C LEU A 154 -3.89 6.43 15.13
N CYS A 155 -3.78 6.88 16.39
CA CYS A 155 -2.95 6.22 17.40
C CYS A 155 -3.45 4.79 17.69
N PHE A 156 -4.76 4.58 17.82
CA PHE A 156 -5.36 3.27 18.04
C PHE A 156 -5.11 2.31 16.87
N LEU A 157 -5.27 2.75 15.63
CA LEU A 157 -4.99 1.94 14.44
C LEU A 157 -3.50 1.59 14.34
N ALA A 158 -2.61 2.53 14.66
CA ALA A 158 -1.17 2.29 14.72
C ALA A 158 -0.83 1.24 15.79
N VAL A 159 -1.30 1.43 17.02
CA VAL A 159 -1.11 0.48 18.14
C VAL A 159 -1.64 -0.91 17.78
N ARG A 160 -2.84 -0.99 17.20
CA ARG A 160 -3.43 -2.28 16.79
C ARG A 160 -2.60 -2.96 15.70
N SER A 161 -2.08 -2.21 14.73
CA SER A 161 -1.21 -2.78 13.67
C SER A 161 0.09 -3.35 14.24
N VAL A 162 0.67 -2.70 15.26
CA VAL A 162 1.87 -3.17 16.00
C VAL A 162 1.55 -4.39 16.86
N LEU A 163 0.44 -4.37 17.60
CA LEU A 163 0.01 -5.49 18.44
C LEU A 163 -0.32 -6.75 17.64
N GLN A 164 -0.89 -6.58 16.44
CA GLN A 164 -1.14 -7.70 15.54
C GLN A 164 0.14 -8.31 14.96
N ARG A 165 1.29 -7.60 14.92
CA ARG A 165 2.58 -8.22 14.57
C ARG A 165 3.09 -9.13 15.68
N LYS A 166 2.89 -8.75 16.95
CA LYS A 166 3.33 -9.57 18.11
C LYS A 166 2.51 -10.84 18.28
N ARG A 167 1.21 -10.83 17.97
CA ARG A 167 0.36 -12.03 18.04
C ARG A 167 0.66 -13.09 16.98
N LEU A 168 1.23 -12.70 15.83
CA LEU A 168 1.57 -13.63 14.74
C LEU A 168 2.97 -14.25 14.89
N GLY A 169 3.78 -13.80 15.85
CA GLY A 169 5.11 -14.34 16.13
C GLY A 169 5.18 -15.18 17.41
N TRP A 170 4.04 -15.60 17.97
CA TRP A 170 3.97 -16.44 19.18
C TRP A 170 3.64 -17.92 18.86
N ASP A 171 2.99 -18.22 17.72
CA ASP A 171 2.59 -19.60 17.39
C ASP A 171 3.74 -20.49 16.85
N ASP A 172 4.92 -19.94 16.58
CA ASP A 172 6.06 -20.70 16.05
C ASP A 172 7.00 -21.25 17.17
N GLY A 173 6.62 -21.11 18.44
CA GLY A 173 7.51 -21.33 19.59
C GLY A 173 7.11 -22.39 20.62
N GLU A 174 5.96 -23.04 20.52
CA GLU A 174 5.53 -24.07 21.49
C GLU A 174 5.01 -25.33 20.77
N GLY A 175 5.93 -26.14 20.26
CA GLY A 175 5.61 -27.41 19.60
C GLY A 175 6.79 -28.35 19.52
N GLY A 176 7.55 -28.50 20.62
CA GLY A 176 8.72 -29.36 20.65
C GLY A 176 9.19 -29.66 22.07
N ASN A 177 8.45 -30.50 22.78
CA ASN A 177 8.97 -31.46 23.77
C ASN A 177 7.81 -32.32 24.28
N GLU A 178 7.45 -33.35 23.51
CA GLU A 178 7.04 -34.67 24.01
C GLU A 178 7.58 -35.75 23.05
#